data_AF-A0A645C283-F1
#
_entry.id   AF-A0A645C283-F1
#
_cell.length_a   1.000
_cell.length_b   1.000
_cell.length_c   1.000
_cell.angle_alpha   90.00
_cell.angle_beta   90.00
_cell.angle_gamma   90.00
#
_symmetry.space_group_name_H-M   'P 1'
#
loop_
_entity.id
_entity.type
_entity.pdbx_description
1 polymer ?
#
loop_
_entity_poly.entity_id
_entity_poly.type
_entity_poly.pdbx_seq_one_letter_code
_entity_poly.pdbx_strand_id
1 'polypeptide(L)'
;MALKDRESIEMGRFLPYTNFPVYKIPAPFPIGHFKSSKYVRESLVFDYVNDPDQINPIKDQEIEDKMVKKLLDLMIWAGAPDEQYVRLGLEKPTIGR
;
A
#
# COMPACT_ATOMS: atom_id res chain seq x y z
N MET A 1 -25.76 -5.47 1.14
CA MET A 1 -24.59 -5.84 0.32
C MET A 1 -23.90 -6.99 1.03
N ALA A 2 -24.07 -8.22 0.54
CA ALA A 2 -23.65 -9.41 1.27
C ALA A 2 -22.16 -9.69 1.04
N LEU A 3 -21.44 -10.06 2.11
CA LEU A 3 -20.20 -10.83 2.04
C LEU A 3 -20.50 -12.05 1.16
N LYS A 4 -20.18 -11.97 -0.14
CA LYS A 4 -20.65 -12.96 -1.12
C LYS A 4 -20.05 -14.34 -0.90
N ASP A 5 -18.93 -14.42 -0.17
CA ASP A 5 -18.32 -15.67 0.28
C ASP A 5 -17.89 -15.53 1.75
N ARG A 6 -18.72 -15.96 2.70
CA ARG A 6 -18.32 -16.03 4.12
C ARG A 6 -17.32 -17.17 4.36
N GLU A 7 -17.37 -18.20 3.53
CA GLU A 7 -16.50 -19.37 3.55
C GLU A 7 -15.05 -19.05 3.16
N SER A 8 -14.80 -17.91 2.51
CA SER A 8 -13.44 -17.48 2.13
C SER A 8 -12.77 -16.58 3.18
N ILE A 9 -13.41 -16.37 4.34
CA ILE A 9 -12.78 -15.70 5.48
C ILE A 9 -11.79 -16.68 6.12
N GLU A 10 -10.52 -16.30 6.18
CA GLU A 10 -9.48 -17.10 6.83
C GLU A 10 -9.12 -16.52 8.21
N MET A 11 -8.68 -17.37 9.13
CA MET A 11 -8.12 -16.96 10.42
C MET A 11 -6.74 -17.57 10.58
N GLY A 12 -5.74 -16.74 10.87
CA GLY A 12 -4.36 -17.22 10.92
C GLY A 12 -3.36 -16.16 11.36
N ARG A 13 -2.08 -16.50 11.23
CA ARG A 13 -0.95 -15.61 11.51
C ARG A 13 -0.47 -14.99 10.20
N PHE A 14 -1.06 -13.84 9.86
CA PHE A 14 -0.72 -13.11 8.64
C PHE A 14 0.16 -11.88 8.90
N LEU A 15 0.21 -11.41 10.16
CA LEU A 15 0.93 -10.19 10.55
C LEU A 15 2.11 -10.57 11.45
N PRO A 16 3.36 -10.18 11.10
CA PRO A 16 4.55 -10.60 11.83
C PRO A 16 4.72 -9.93 13.19
N TYR A 17 4.02 -8.82 13.44
CA TYR A 17 4.15 -7.98 14.63
C TYR A 17 3.11 -8.27 15.72
N THR A 18 2.30 -9.33 15.57
CA THR A 18 1.34 -9.74 16.61
C THR A 18 1.33 -11.25 16.79
N ASN A 19 1.22 -11.67 18.05
CA ASN A 19 1.06 -13.08 18.41
C ASN A 19 -0.41 -13.54 18.41
N PHE A 20 -1.35 -12.64 18.15
CA PHE A 20 -2.76 -13.00 18.05
C PHE A 20 -3.12 -13.44 16.62
N PRO A 21 -3.93 -14.49 16.45
CA PRO A 21 -4.52 -14.78 15.15
C PRO A 21 -5.42 -13.62 14.71
N VAL A 22 -5.42 -13.32 13.42
CA VAL A 22 -6.26 -12.26 12.83
C VAL A 22 -7.09 -12.85 11.70
N TYR A 23 -8.21 -12.20 11.40
CA TYR A 23 -9.08 -12.57 10.29
C TYR A 23 -8.62 -11.88 9.00
N LYS A 24 -8.52 -12.66 7.92
CA LYS A 24 -8.34 -12.18 6.55
C LYS A 24 -9.70 -12.28 5.85
N ILE A 25 -10.35 -11.12 5.69
CA ILE A 25 -11.67 -11.02 5.07
C ILE A 25 -11.49 -10.56 3.62
N PRO A 26 -12.00 -11.30 2.63
CA PRO A 26 -11.91 -10.88 1.25
C PRO A 26 -12.68 -9.57 1.04
N ALA A 27 -12.05 -8.64 0.33
CA ALA A 27 -12.70 -7.39 -0.01
C ALA A 27 -13.92 -7.65 -0.91
N PRO A 28 -15.10 -7.08 -0.59
CA PRO A 28 -16.32 -7.30 -1.40
C PRO A 28 -16.29 -6.62 -2.78
N PHE A 29 -15.18 -5.93 -3.10
CA PHE A 29 -14.98 -5.16 -4.32
C PHE A 29 -13.64 -5.54 -4.97
N PRO A 30 -13.55 -5.71 -6.30
CA PRO A 30 -12.28 -5.85 -6.98
C PRO A 30 -11.32 -4.69 -6.64
N ILE A 31 -10.03 -5.03 -6.55
CA ILE A 31 -8.92 -4.10 -6.36
C ILE A 31 -9.04 -2.99 -7.42
N GLY A 32 -9.48 -1.79 -7.02
CA GLY A 32 -9.65 -0.65 -7.93
C GLY A 32 -11.02 0.03 -7.94
N HIS A 33 -12.01 -0.40 -7.15
CA HIS A 33 -13.28 0.34 -7.04
C HIS A 33 -13.15 1.77 -6.52
N PHE A 34 -12.03 2.12 -5.87
CA PHE A 34 -11.72 3.49 -5.42
C PHE A 34 -11.07 4.36 -6.51
N LYS A 35 -10.84 3.84 -7.74
CA LYS A 35 -10.24 4.58 -8.86
C LYS A 35 -11.17 5.65 -9.49
N SER A 36 -12.37 5.84 -8.95
CA SER A 36 -13.31 6.87 -9.40
C SER A 36 -12.89 8.29 -8.96
N SER A 37 -12.06 8.40 -7.92
CA SER A 37 -11.49 9.69 -7.51
C SER A 37 -10.26 10.03 -8.35
N LYS A 38 -10.22 11.25 -8.91
CA LYS A 38 -9.06 11.79 -9.64
C LYS A 38 -7.75 11.73 -8.85
N TYR A 39 -7.82 11.71 -7.51
CA TYR A 39 -6.68 11.68 -6.61
C TYR A 39 -6.16 10.27 -6.27
N VAL A 40 -6.87 9.20 -6.69
CA VAL A 40 -6.52 7.81 -6.36
C VAL A 40 -5.86 7.11 -7.56
N ARG A 41 -5.56 7.84 -8.63
CA ARG A 41 -5.05 7.30 -9.89
C ARG A 41 -3.53 7.31 -10.00
N GLU A 42 -2.87 8.28 -9.38
CA GLU A 42 -1.43 8.52 -9.52
C GLU A 42 -0.78 8.87 -8.18
N SER A 43 0.52 8.61 -8.08
CA SER A 43 1.36 9.11 -6.99
C SER A 43 1.56 10.61 -7.14
N LEU A 44 1.51 11.35 -6.03
CA LEU A 44 1.82 12.78 -6.01
C LEU A 44 2.90 13.03 -4.97
N VAL A 45 3.91 13.83 -5.34
CA VAL A 45 4.99 14.26 -4.45
C VAL A 45 4.88 15.77 -4.28
N PHE A 46 4.98 16.26 -3.05
CA PHE A 46 4.89 17.68 -2.73
C PHE A 46 6.10 18.14 -1.92
N ASP A 47 6.46 19.41 -2.07
CA ASP A 47 7.48 20.04 -1.24
C ASP A 47 6.86 20.51 0.07
N TYR A 48 7.22 19.85 1.17
CA TYR A 48 6.71 20.20 2.49
C TYR A 48 7.09 21.62 2.96
N VAL A 49 8.21 22.16 2.50
CA VAL A 49 8.73 23.47 2.93
C VAL A 49 8.17 24.58 2.06
N ASN A 50 8.21 24.41 0.73
CA ASN A 50 7.83 25.46 -0.22
C ASN A 50 6.38 25.37 -0.71
N ASP A 51 5.70 24.24 -0.51
CA ASP A 51 4.30 24.00 -0.89
C ASP A 51 3.50 23.38 0.27
N PRO A 52 3.36 24.08 1.41
CA PRO A 52 2.68 23.55 2.60
C PRO A 52 1.20 23.20 2.33
N ASP A 53 0.57 23.88 1.38
CA ASP A 53 -0.82 23.66 0.97
C ASP A 53 -0.97 22.53 -0.07
N GLN A 54 0.13 21.89 -0.51
CA GLN A 54 0.15 20.77 -1.46
C GLN A 54 -0.61 21.07 -2.76
N ILE A 55 -0.39 22.26 -3.31
CA ILE A 55 -1.09 22.73 -4.52
C ILE A 55 -0.30 22.35 -5.78
N ASN A 56 1.02 22.18 -5.66
CA ASN A 56 1.95 22.06 -6.78
C ASN A 56 2.68 20.71 -6.73
N PRO A 57 2.09 19.63 -7.27
CA PRO A 57 2.74 18.33 -7.28
C PRO A 57 4.00 18.38 -8.17
N ILE A 58 5.09 17.87 -7.64
CA ILE A 58 6.37 17.72 -8.34
C ILE A 58 6.26 16.53 -9.30
N LYS A 59 6.58 16.77 -10.57
CA LYS A 59 6.64 15.74 -11.62
C LYS A 59 8.10 15.48 -12.00
N ASP A 60 8.78 14.72 -11.15
CA ASP A 60 10.19 14.35 -11.31
C ASP A 60 10.37 12.87 -10.93
N GLN A 61 10.81 12.09 -11.91
CA GLN A 61 10.97 10.64 -11.75
C GLN A 61 12.05 10.28 -10.73
N GLU A 62 13.17 11.03 -10.67
CA GLU A 62 14.24 10.72 -9.73
C GLU A 62 13.78 10.95 -8.28
N ILE A 63 12.97 11.98 -8.05
CA ILE A 63 12.38 12.25 -6.75
C ILE A 63 11.35 11.18 -6.38
N GLU A 64 10.49 10.79 -7.33
CA GLU A 64 9.52 9.73 -7.11
C GLU A 64 10.20 8.40 -6.75
N ASP A 65 11.21 7.98 -7.51
CA ASP A 65 11.96 6.75 -7.27
C ASP A 65 12.64 6.77 -5.89
N LYS A 66 13.18 7.93 -5.49
CA LYS A 66 13.75 8.12 -4.16
C LYS A 66 12.70 7.98 -3.05
N MET A 67 11.47 8.47 -3.27
CA MET A 67 10.37 8.31 -2.31
C MET A 67 9.88 6.87 -2.26
N VAL A 68 9.76 6.19 -3.41
CA VAL A 68 9.40 4.77 -3.51
C VAL A 68 10.42 3.92 -2.74
N LYS A 69 11.72 4.19 -2.89
CA LYS A 69 12.76 3.48 -2.13
C LYS A 69 12.59 3.64 -0.62
N LYS A 70 12.38 4.87 -0.14
CA LYS A 70 12.12 5.14 1.29
C LYS A 70 10.86 4.43 1.78
N LEU A 71 9.81 4.41 0.96
CA LEU A 71 8.57 3.70 1.26
C LEU A 71 8.82 2.20 1.41
N LEU A 72 9.57 1.58 0.50
CA LEU A 72 9.94 0.16 0.56
C LEU A 72 10.72 -0.16 1.84
N ASP A 73 11.73 0.64 2.19
CA ASP A 73 12.52 0.45 3.41
C ASP A 73 11.64 0.48 4.66
N LEU A 74 10.71 1.45 4.73
CA LEU A 74 9.75 1.56 5.84
C LEU A 74 8.74 0.41 5.86
N MET A 75 8.28 -0.06 4.71
CA MET A 75 7.36 -1.19 4.61
C MET A 75 8.01 -2.49 5.08
N ILE A 76 9.29 -2.70 4.75
CA ILE A 76 10.07 -3.83 5.26
C ILE A 76 10.21 -3.72 6.78
N TRP A 77 10.64 -2.55 7.26
CA TRP A 77 10.84 -2.31 8.70
C TRP A 77 9.54 -2.51 9.51
N ALA A 78 8.40 -2.06 8.98
CA ALA A 78 7.09 -2.23 9.60
C ALA A 78 6.53 -3.67 9.50
N GLY A 79 7.19 -4.56 8.75
CA GLY A 79 6.68 -5.90 8.49
C GLY A 79 5.37 -5.89 7.70
N ALA A 80 5.29 -5.05 6.67
CA ALA A 80 4.12 -4.93 5.81
C ALA A 80 3.80 -6.28 5.12
N PRO A 81 2.52 -6.70 5.06
CA PRO A 81 2.10 -7.90 4.34
C PRO A 81 2.40 -7.81 2.84
N ASP A 82 2.57 -8.96 2.20
CA ASP A 82 2.92 -9.05 0.78
C ASP A 82 1.85 -8.42 -0.13
N GLU A 83 0.58 -8.50 0.27
CA GLU A 83 -0.53 -7.88 -0.47
C GLU A 83 -0.41 -6.35 -0.56
N GLN A 84 0.32 -5.71 0.36
CA GLN A 84 0.52 -4.27 0.35
C GLN A 84 1.42 -3.81 -0.81
N TYR A 85 2.42 -4.63 -1.17
CA TYR A 85 3.30 -4.36 -2.32
C TYR A 85 2.51 -4.50 -3.62
N VAL A 86 1.71 -5.56 -3.75
CA VAL A 86 0.81 -5.77 -4.89
C VAL A 86 -0.17 -4.62 -5.05
N ARG A 87 -0.74 -4.12 -3.94
CA ARG A 87 -1.66 -2.96 -3.95
C ARG A 87 -1.01 -1.69 -4.51
N LEU A 88 0.27 -1.48 -4.21
CA LEU A 88 1.03 -0.32 -4.65
C LEU A 88 1.68 -0.52 -6.03
N GLY A 89 1.58 -1.71 -6.63
CA GLY A 89 2.27 -2.03 -7.88
C GLY A 89 3.79 -2.12 -7.72
N LEU A 90 4.27 -2.38 -6.50
CA LEU A 90 5.68 -2.49 -6.17
C LEU A 90 6.10 -3.96 -6.04
N GLU A 91 7.33 -4.26 -6.41
CA GLU A 91 7.93 -5.57 -6.13
C GLU A 91 8.52 -5.58 -4.71
N LYS A 92 8.23 -6.65 -3.97
CA LYS A 92 8.84 -6.84 -2.65
C LYS A 92 10.35 -7.07 -2.84
N PRO A 93 11.23 -6.28 -2.21
CA PRO A 93 12.66 -6.49 -2.31
C PRO A 93 13.02 -7.88 -1.77
N THR A 94 13.66 -8.69 -2.60
CA THR A 94 14.27 -9.94 -2.15
C THR A 94 15.52 -9.57 -1.38
N ILE A 95 15.44 -9.65 -0.05
CA ILE A 95 16.64 -9.55 0.79
C ILE A 95 17.43 -10.83 0.52
N GLY A 96 18.44 -10.75 -0.34
CA GLY A 96 19.41 -11.82 -0.54
C GLY A 96 20.01 -12.21 0.80
N ARG A 97 19.93 -13.51 1.13
CA ARG A 97 20.68 -14.10 2.24
C ARG A 97 22.17 -14.16 1.91
#